data_AF-A0A7C3GZN3-F1
#
_entry.id   AF-A0A7C3GZN3-F1
#
_cell.length_a   1.000
_cell.length_b   1.000
_cell.length_c   1.000
_cell.angle_alpha   90.00
_cell.angle_beta   90.00
_cell.angle_gamma   90.00
#
_symmetry.space_group_name_H-M   'P 1'
#
loop_
_entity.id
_entity.type
_entity.pdbx_description
1 polymer ?
#
loop_
_entity_poly.entity_id
_entity_poly.type
_entity_poly.pdbx_seq_one_letter_code
_entity_poly.pdbx_strand_id
1 'polypeptide(L)'
;MADRFAVVGGGSWGTALAIHLRSAGHDVRIWEPLADRAEEMARTRENRIGLPGVHVPEEILVTSDLGAASEGVRWLVFALPSHVLRRGARQVAALDLPWDEVTVVSGTKGLEIETFSRMTQVLAEELPVPPGRIVALSGPSHAEEVSRGIPTAVVVACPDVDTARRTQSAFMTPRFRVYASPDVTGVELGGALKNVMAVASGIS
;
A
#
# COMPACT_ATOMS: atom_id res chain seq x y z
N MET A 1 -2.30 21.27 0.64
CA MET A 1 -1.35 20.92 -0.43
C MET A 1 -1.55 19.44 -0.74
N ALA A 2 -1.47 19.04 -2.01
CA ALA A 2 -1.53 17.64 -2.37
C ALA A 2 -0.20 16.97 -1.98
N ASP A 3 -0.26 15.89 -1.21
CA ASP A 3 0.93 15.13 -0.87
C ASP A 3 1.30 14.20 -2.04
N ARG A 4 2.58 13.84 -2.13
CA ARG A 4 3.08 12.87 -3.12
C ARG A 4 3.20 11.48 -2.51
N PHE A 5 2.53 10.52 -3.14
CA PHE A 5 2.53 9.10 -2.80
C PHE A 5 3.28 8.28 -3.84
N ALA A 6 4.12 7.35 -3.39
CA ALA A 6 4.62 6.27 -4.21
C ALA A 6 4.03 4.95 -3.72
N VAL A 7 3.27 4.28 -4.58
CA VAL A 7 2.75 2.94 -4.33
C VAL A 7 3.78 1.93 -4.82
N VAL A 8 4.37 1.22 -3.87
CA VAL A 8 5.39 0.21 -4.10
C VAL A 8 4.67 -1.12 -4.37
N GLY A 9 4.52 -1.45 -5.65
CA GLY A 9 3.85 -2.65 -6.16
C GLY A 9 2.62 -2.35 -7.01
N GLY A 10 2.68 -2.65 -8.32
CA GLY A 10 1.60 -2.49 -9.29
C GLY A 10 0.64 -3.70 -9.38
N GLY A 11 0.46 -4.42 -8.27
CA GLY A 11 -0.54 -5.49 -8.17
C GLY A 11 -1.97 -4.94 -8.06
N SER A 12 -2.96 -5.84 -7.98
CA SER A 12 -4.39 -5.49 -7.88
C SER A 12 -4.66 -4.44 -6.79
N TRP A 13 -4.16 -4.69 -5.59
CA TRP A 13 -4.37 -3.83 -4.44
C TRP A 13 -3.60 -2.51 -4.52
N GLY A 14 -2.35 -2.54 -5.00
CA GLY A 14 -1.56 -1.33 -5.21
C GLY A 14 -2.20 -0.41 -6.24
N THR A 15 -2.66 -0.94 -7.38
CA THR A 15 -3.39 -0.16 -8.38
C THR A 15 -4.69 0.43 -7.79
N ALA A 16 -5.46 -0.34 -7.03
CA ALA A 16 -6.68 0.16 -6.39
C ALA A 16 -6.40 1.29 -5.39
N LEU A 17 -5.36 1.15 -4.56
CA LEU A 17 -4.94 2.19 -3.63
C LEU A 17 -4.45 3.44 -4.36
N ALA A 18 -3.72 3.28 -5.46
CA ALA A 18 -3.24 4.39 -6.26
C ALA A 18 -4.40 5.21 -6.86
N ILE A 19 -5.39 4.53 -7.46
CA ILE A 19 -6.60 5.15 -8.00
C ILE A 19 -7.38 5.86 -6.89
N HIS A 20 -7.54 5.22 -5.74
CA HIS A 20 -8.21 5.80 -4.59
C HIS A 20 -7.50 7.09 -4.10
N LEU A 21 -6.18 7.03 -3.87
CA LEU A 21 -5.39 8.17 -3.44
C LEU A 21 -5.42 9.31 -4.45
N ARG A 22 -5.41 8.99 -5.74
CA ARG A 22 -5.58 9.99 -6.80
C ARG A 22 -6.95 10.65 -6.73
N SER A 23 -8.01 9.87 -6.52
CA SER A 23 -9.37 10.40 -6.33
C SER A 23 -9.53 11.25 -5.06
N ALA A 24 -8.67 11.03 -4.06
CA ALA A 24 -8.58 11.86 -2.85
C ALA A 24 -7.82 13.18 -3.07
N GLY A 25 -7.31 13.43 -4.29
CA GLY A 25 -6.67 14.69 -4.68
C GLY A 25 -5.15 14.70 -4.55
N HIS A 26 -4.52 13.56 -4.32
CA HIS A 26 -3.06 13.45 -4.17
C HIS A 26 -2.34 13.27 -5.51
N ASP A 27 -1.04 13.55 -5.50
CA ASP A 27 -0.12 13.17 -6.57
C ASP A 27 0.36 11.74 -6.30
N VAL A 28 0.18 10.83 -7.25
CA VAL A 28 0.37 9.40 -7.03
C VAL A 28 1.23 8.81 -8.13
N ARG A 29 2.21 8.02 -7.73
CA ARG A 29 3.09 7.25 -8.62
C ARG A 29 2.99 5.78 -8.24
N ILE A 30 3.05 4.88 -9.22
CA ILE A 30 3.08 3.44 -9.03
C ILE A 30 4.44 2.94 -9.52
N TRP A 31 5.12 2.19 -8.64
CA TRP A 31 6.25 1.37 -9.03
C TRP A 31 5.78 -0.06 -9.31
N GLU A 32 5.94 -0.50 -10.55
CA GLU A 32 5.75 -1.89 -10.98
C GLU A 32 7.12 -2.49 -11.34
N PRO A 33 7.65 -3.46 -10.57
CA PRO A 33 9.02 -3.95 -10.74
C PRO A 33 9.28 -4.64 -12.09
N LEU A 34 8.24 -5.15 -12.76
CA LEU A 34 8.37 -5.78 -14.07
C LEU A 34 8.16 -4.75 -15.17
N ALA A 35 9.24 -4.40 -15.88
CA ALA A 35 9.26 -3.36 -16.91
C ALA A 35 8.14 -3.53 -17.96
N ASP A 36 8.01 -4.72 -18.54
CA ASP A 36 6.97 -5.00 -19.54
C ASP A 36 5.55 -4.74 -19.00
N ARG A 37 5.30 -5.04 -17.71
CA ARG A 37 3.99 -4.78 -17.07
C ARG A 37 3.79 -3.30 -16.77
N ALA A 38 4.84 -2.60 -16.34
CA ALA A 38 4.80 -1.17 -16.11
C ALA A 38 4.51 -0.42 -17.42
N GLU A 39 5.20 -0.78 -18.50
CA GLU A 39 5.01 -0.21 -19.84
C GLU A 39 3.62 -0.51 -20.41
N GLU A 40 3.14 -1.75 -20.29
CA GLU A 40 1.79 -2.10 -20.73
C GLU A 40 0.74 -1.31 -19.94
N MET A 41 0.87 -1.23 -18.62
CA MET A 41 -0.08 -0.51 -17.77
C MET A 41 -0.03 1.01 -18.04
N ALA A 42 1.17 1.58 -18.23
CA ALA A 42 1.35 3.00 -18.56
C ALA A 42 0.73 3.35 -19.93
N ARG A 43 0.85 2.45 -20.92
CA ARG A 43 0.32 2.65 -22.27
C ARG A 43 -1.18 2.39 -22.39
N THR A 44 -1.67 1.34 -21.74
CA THR A 44 -3.09 0.93 -21.83
C THR A 44 -3.96 1.59 -20.77
N ARG A 45 -3.34 2.19 -19.75
CA ARG A 45 -4.00 2.73 -18.55
C ARG A 45 -4.89 1.70 -17.87
N GLU A 46 -4.44 0.45 -17.85
CA GLU A 46 -5.18 -0.66 -17.28
C GLU A 46 -4.21 -1.70 -16.71
N ASN A 47 -4.44 -2.16 -15.48
CA ASN A 47 -3.74 -3.32 -14.94
C ASN A 47 -4.49 -4.59 -15.34
N ARG A 48 -4.37 -5.03 -16.59
CA ARG A 48 -5.15 -6.17 -17.13
C ARG A 48 -4.99 -7.47 -16.35
N ILE A 49 -3.81 -7.70 -15.77
CA ILE A 49 -3.51 -8.92 -15.03
C ILE A 49 -4.02 -8.82 -13.59
N GLY A 50 -3.78 -7.69 -12.91
CA GLY A 50 -4.12 -7.52 -11.50
C GLY A 50 -5.53 -7.01 -11.25
N LEU A 51 -6.05 -6.16 -12.12
CA LEU A 51 -7.29 -5.41 -11.93
C LEU A 51 -7.97 -5.12 -13.28
N PRO A 52 -8.44 -6.17 -14.00
CA PRO A 52 -9.03 -6.01 -15.34
C PRO A 52 -10.29 -5.15 -15.32
N GLY A 53 -10.49 -4.37 -16.39
CA GLY A 53 -11.65 -3.51 -16.59
C GLY A 53 -11.65 -2.22 -15.76
N VAL A 54 -10.54 -1.90 -15.09
CA VAL A 54 -10.39 -0.68 -14.29
C VAL A 54 -9.37 0.26 -14.94
N HIS A 55 -9.81 1.48 -15.24
CA HIS A 55 -8.96 2.51 -15.82
C HIS A 55 -8.07 3.17 -14.75
N VAL A 56 -6.78 3.29 -15.04
CA VAL A 56 -5.77 4.00 -14.23
C VAL A 56 -5.66 5.45 -14.75
N PRO A 57 -6.08 6.47 -13.97
CA PRO A 57 -6.08 7.88 -14.41
C PRO A 57 -4.72 8.34 -14.93
N GLU A 58 -4.67 9.07 -16.04
CA GLU A 58 -3.44 9.50 -16.74
C GLU A 58 -2.43 10.23 -15.85
N GLU A 59 -2.90 10.93 -14.82
CA GLU A 59 -2.04 11.67 -13.90
C GLU A 59 -1.25 10.76 -12.95
N ILE A 60 -1.62 9.49 -12.85
CA ILE A 60 -0.82 8.51 -12.11
C ILE A 60 0.37 8.10 -12.97
N LEU A 61 1.57 8.45 -12.54
CA LEU A 61 2.78 7.92 -13.16
C LEU A 61 2.87 6.42 -12.88
N VAL A 62 3.01 5.61 -13.92
CA VAL A 62 3.30 4.17 -13.80
C VAL A 62 4.68 3.94 -14.39
N THR A 63 5.59 3.36 -13.61
CA THR A 63 6.99 3.18 -14.02
C THR A 63 7.62 1.98 -13.33
N SER A 64 8.63 1.39 -13.97
CA SER A 64 9.52 0.40 -13.37
C SER A 64 10.77 1.01 -12.72
N ASP A 65 11.02 2.30 -12.98
CA ASP A 65 12.06 3.07 -12.33
C ASP A 65 11.60 3.48 -10.92
N LEU A 66 12.19 2.82 -9.91
CA LEU A 66 11.86 3.07 -8.52
C LEU A 66 12.26 4.48 -8.05
N GLY A 67 13.33 5.06 -8.59
CA GLY A 67 13.76 6.42 -8.29
C GLY A 67 12.74 7.43 -8.81
N ALA A 68 12.31 7.26 -10.07
CA ALA A 68 11.24 8.08 -10.65
C ALA A 68 9.92 7.94 -9.88
N ALA A 69 9.57 6.73 -9.42
CA ALA A 69 8.37 6.53 -8.59
C ALA A 69 8.45 7.24 -7.23
N SER A 70 9.66 7.38 -6.66
CA SER A 70 9.87 7.84 -5.27
C SER A 70 10.37 9.29 -5.15
N GLU A 71 10.66 9.96 -6.27
CA GLU A 71 11.15 11.35 -6.24
C GLU A 71 10.12 12.28 -5.57
N GLY A 72 10.58 13.04 -4.56
CA GLY A 72 9.76 14.01 -3.82
C GLY A 72 8.67 13.38 -2.95
N VAL A 73 8.76 12.08 -2.66
CA VAL A 73 7.72 11.34 -1.94
C VAL A 73 7.61 11.78 -0.47
N ARG A 74 6.38 11.88 0.03
CA ARG A 74 6.07 12.02 1.46
C ARG A 74 5.47 10.74 2.04
N TRP A 75 4.91 9.90 1.18
CA TRP A 75 4.22 8.66 1.56
C TRP A 75 4.64 7.48 0.70
N LEU A 76 5.16 6.43 1.33
CA LEU A 76 5.43 5.14 0.68
C LEU A 76 4.33 4.16 1.04
N VAL A 77 3.61 3.64 0.06
CA VAL A 77 2.53 2.66 0.26
C VAL A 77 2.97 1.30 -0.27
N PHE A 78 3.34 0.40 0.61
CA PHE A 78 3.73 -0.96 0.25
C PHE A 78 2.51 -1.84 0.02
N ALA A 79 2.34 -2.30 -1.21
CA ALA A 79 1.24 -3.18 -1.63
C ALA A 79 1.77 -4.45 -2.34
N LEU A 80 2.99 -4.85 -2.00
CA LEU A 80 3.63 -6.06 -2.50
C LEU A 80 3.10 -7.32 -1.80
N PRO A 81 3.12 -8.51 -2.43
CA PRO A 81 2.91 -9.78 -1.72
C PRO A 81 3.90 -9.96 -0.55
N SER A 82 3.46 -10.61 0.53
CA SER A 82 4.28 -10.73 1.77
C SER A 82 5.65 -11.36 1.55
N HIS A 83 5.73 -12.39 0.70
CA HIS A 83 6.98 -13.11 0.41
C HIS A 83 8.00 -12.31 -0.42
N VAL A 84 7.61 -11.19 -1.03
CA VAL A 84 8.53 -10.29 -1.75
C VAL A 84 8.73 -8.95 -1.04
N LEU A 85 7.96 -8.66 0.02
CA LEU A 85 7.96 -7.36 0.70
C LEU A 85 9.36 -6.97 1.17
N ARG A 86 10.08 -7.87 1.85
CA ARG A 86 11.43 -7.61 2.36
C ARG A 86 12.39 -7.18 1.24
N ARG A 87 12.38 -7.91 0.11
CA ARG A 87 13.21 -7.57 -1.05
C ARG A 87 12.84 -6.20 -1.64
N GLY A 88 11.55 -5.91 -1.76
CA GLY A 88 11.09 -4.59 -2.21
C GLY A 88 11.51 -3.47 -1.27
N ALA A 89 11.35 -3.67 0.04
CA ALA A 89 11.77 -2.71 1.07
C ALA A 89 13.27 -2.41 0.99
N ARG A 90 14.13 -3.41 0.79
CA ARG A 90 15.57 -3.22 0.57
C ARG A 90 15.90 -2.34 -0.63
N GLN A 91 15.15 -2.48 -1.72
CA GLN A 91 15.35 -1.64 -2.90
C GLN A 91 14.97 -0.18 -2.62
N VAL A 92 13.88 0.04 -1.87
CA VAL A 92 13.47 1.39 -1.46
C VAL A 92 14.45 1.99 -0.45
N ALA A 93 14.99 1.18 0.48
CA ALA A 93 15.98 1.60 1.47
C ALA A 93 17.28 2.12 0.85
N ALA A 94 17.62 1.65 -0.36
CA ALA A 94 18.81 2.09 -1.09
C ALA A 94 18.67 3.48 -1.72
N LEU A 95 17.48 4.09 -1.66
CA LEU A 95 17.24 5.45 -2.14
C LEU A 95 17.65 6.48 -1.09
N ASP A 96 18.12 7.63 -1.57
CA ASP A 96 18.35 8.81 -0.72
C ASP A 96 17.05 9.58 -0.52
N LEU A 97 16.31 9.22 0.53
CA LEU A 97 15.05 9.85 0.90
C LEU A 97 15.18 10.57 2.25
N PRO A 98 14.40 11.65 2.48
CA PRO A 98 14.31 12.26 3.80
C PRO A 98 13.46 11.38 4.73
N TRP A 99 14.04 10.29 5.24
CA TRP A 99 13.34 9.25 5.98
C TRP A 99 12.61 9.76 7.25
N ASP A 100 13.15 10.81 7.87
CA ASP A 100 12.51 11.53 8.99
C ASP A 100 11.33 12.41 8.57
N GLU A 101 11.00 12.47 7.28
CA GLU A 101 9.84 13.19 6.72
C GLU A 101 8.85 12.24 6.02
N VAL A 102 9.27 11.03 5.67
CA VAL A 102 8.42 10.03 5.00
C VAL A 102 7.54 9.28 6.00
N THR A 103 6.30 8.98 5.59
CA THR A 103 5.41 8.03 6.28
C THR A 103 5.26 6.77 5.43
N VAL A 104 5.40 5.60 6.05
CA VAL A 104 5.31 4.29 5.39
C VAL A 104 3.99 3.64 5.76
N VAL A 105 3.23 3.20 4.76
CA VAL A 105 1.96 2.50 4.93
C VAL A 105 2.09 1.10 4.36
N SER A 106 1.94 0.08 5.19
CA SER A 106 1.85 -1.33 4.79
C SER A 106 0.42 -1.69 4.46
N GLY A 107 0.10 -1.84 3.17
CA GLY A 107 -1.14 -2.45 2.68
C GLY A 107 -1.03 -3.97 2.48
N THR A 108 0.14 -4.55 2.74
CA THR A 108 0.42 -5.98 2.57
C THR A 108 -0.18 -6.79 3.72
N LYS A 109 -0.85 -7.90 3.39
CA LYS A 109 -1.45 -8.83 4.36
C LYS A 109 -0.67 -10.15 4.34
N GLY A 110 -0.18 -10.59 5.50
CA GLY A 110 0.54 -11.85 5.66
C GLY A 110 1.58 -11.80 6.77
N LEU A 111 2.30 -12.90 6.92
CA LEU A 111 3.50 -13.02 7.75
C LEU A 111 4.67 -13.42 6.85
N GLU A 112 5.88 -13.02 7.22
CA GLU A 112 7.08 -13.54 6.58
C GLU A 112 7.29 -14.99 7.02
N ILE A 113 7.55 -15.88 6.06
CA ILE A 113 7.58 -17.33 6.31
C ILE A 113 8.75 -17.71 7.22
N GLU A 114 9.93 -17.15 6.97
CA GLU A 114 11.16 -17.56 7.65
C GLU A 114 11.23 -17.05 9.09
N THR A 115 10.74 -15.84 9.35
CA THR A 115 10.88 -15.15 10.65
C THR A 115 9.58 -15.08 11.43
N PHE A 116 8.45 -15.40 10.81
CA PHE A 116 7.10 -15.15 11.33
C PHE A 116 6.80 -13.68 11.64
N SER A 117 7.61 -12.75 11.11
CA SER A 117 7.45 -11.32 11.32
C SER A 117 6.21 -10.79 10.60
N ARG A 118 5.54 -9.83 11.24
CA ARG A 118 4.49 -9.03 10.61
C ARG A 118 5.09 -8.07 9.59
N MET A 119 4.28 -7.57 8.67
CA MET A 119 4.76 -6.73 7.57
C MET A 119 5.32 -5.40 8.05
N THR A 120 4.74 -4.79 9.08
CA THR A 120 5.32 -3.58 9.70
C THR A 120 6.68 -3.84 10.37
N GLN A 121 6.92 -5.03 10.92
CA GLN A 121 8.21 -5.41 11.50
C GLN A 121 9.26 -5.60 10.40
N VAL A 122 8.91 -6.29 9.32
CA VAL A 122 9.78 -6.43 8.14
C VAL A 122 10.15 -5.05 7.59
N LEU A 123 9.19 -4.13 7.48
CA LEU A 123 9.47 -2.76 7.03
C LEU A 123 10.37 -1.99 7.99
N ALA A 124 10.19 -2.15 9.31
CA ALA A 124 11.03 -1.50 10.31
C ALA A 124 12.48 -2.03 10.31
N GLU A 125 12.68 -3.29 9.94
CA GLU A 125 14.01 -3.89 9.83
C GLU A 125 14.77 -3.41 8.59
N GLU A 126 14.07 -3.17 7.48
CA GLU A 126 14.70 -2.87 6.20
C GLU A 126 14.77 -1.38 5.88
N LEU A 127 13.81 -0.58 6.35
CA LEU A 127 13.74 0.85 6.04
C LEU A 127 14.35 1.70 7.16
N PRO A 128 15.17 2.71 6.85
CA PRO A 128 15.72 3.63 7.85
C PRO A 128 14.70 4.70 8.29
N VAL A 129 13.44 4.30 8.46
CA VAL A 129 12.32 5.16 8.89
C VAL A 129 12.08 4.99 10.39
N PRO A 130 11.74 6.06 11.13
CA PRO A 130 11.35 5.92 12.53
C PRO A 130 10.12 5.00 12.69
N PRO A 131 10.11 4.06 13.67
CA PRO A 131 9.00 3.12 13.85
C PRO A 131 7.62 3.78 14.01
N GLY A 132 7.56 4.98 14.62
CA GLY A 132 6.34 5.78 14.76
C GLY A 132 5.79 6.37 13.44
N ARG A 133 6.42 6.08 12.30
CA ARG A 133 5.99 6.47 10.96
C ARG A 133 5.62 5.29 10.08
N ILE A 134 5.61 4.07 10.63
CA ILE A 134 5.18 2.85 9.94
C ILE A 134 3.75 2.55 10.37
N VAL A 135 2.86 2.44 9.39
CA VAL A 135 1.41 2.30 9.59
C VAL A 135 0.93 1.03 8.91
N ALA A 136 0.20 0.17 9.61
CA ALA A 136 -0.51 -0.94 8.99
C ALA A 136 -1.86 -0.45 8.43
N LEU A 137 -2.25 -0.90 7.24
CA LEU A 137 -3.56 -0.66 6.63
C LEU A 137 -4.24 -2.00 6.34
N SER A 138 -5.40 -2.23 6.96
CA SER A 138 -6.14 -3.50 6.81
C SER A 138 -7.65 -3.29 6.91
N GLY A 139 -8.42 -4.28 6.48
CA GLY A 139 -9.89 -4.23 6.47
C GLY A 139 -10.52 -5.05 5.33
N PRO A 140 -11.86 -5.12 5.29
CA PRO A 140 -12.62 -5.65 4.15
C PRO A 140 -12.52 -4.66 2.98
N SER A 141 -11.53 -4.86 2.13
CA SER A 141 -11.13 -3.88 1.11
C SER A 141 -10.79 -4.58 -0.21
N HIS A 142 -11.79 -5.11 -0.90
CA HIS A 142 -11.55 -5.77 -2.19
C HIS A 142 -11.03 -4.74 -3.20
N ALA A 143 -9.94 -5.05 -3.91
CA ALA A 143 -9.31 -4.13 -4.85
C ALA A 143 -10.28 -3.63 -5.95
N GLU A 144 -11.10 -4.53 -6.50
CA GLU A 144 -12.11 -4.19 -7.51
C GLU A 144 -13.15 -3.20 -6.97
N GLU A 145 -13.66 -3.43 -5.76
CA GLU A 145 -14.65 -2.55 -5.12
C GLU A 145 -14.06 -1.16 -4.83
N VAL A 146 -12.87 -1.12 -4.24
CA VAL A 146 -12.18 0.13 -3.88
C VAL A 146 -11.88 0.96 -5.12
N SER A 147 -11.34 0.34 -6.17
CA SER A 147 -11.00 1.04 -7.41
C SER A 147 -12.22 1.59 -8.17
N ARG A 148 -13.40 0.97 -8.00
CA ARG A 148 -14.69 1.46 -8.52
C ARG A 148 -15.38 2.46 -7.59
N GLY A 149 -14.76 2.78 -6.46
CA GLY A 149 -15.31 3.70 -5.47
C GLY A 149 -16.51 3.15 -4.72
N ILE A 150 -16.67 1.83 -4.62
CA ILE A 150 -17.71 1.22 -3.78
C ILE A 150 -17.39 1.51 -2.30
N PRO A 151 -18.38 1.91 -1.47
CA PRO A 151 -18.16 2.23 -0.06
C PRO A 151 -17.36 1.15 0.67
N THR A 152 -16.19 1.54 1.18
CA THR A 152 -15.25 0.64 1.85
C THR A 152 -14.86 1.21 3.21
N ALA A 153 -14.70 0.33 4.20
CA ALA A 153 -14.20 0.69 5.53
C ALA A 153 -12.91 -0.06 5.85
N VAL A 154 -11.88 0.67 6.31
CA VAL A 154 -10.58 0.11 6.70
C VAL A 154 -10.09 0.71 8.01
N VAL A 155 -9.09 0.06 8.58
CA VAL A 155 -8.33 0.51 9.75
C VAL A 155 -6.91 0.85 9.32
N VAL A 156 -6.42 1.99 9.79
CA VAL A 156 -4.98 2.30 9.83
C VAL A 156 -4.49 2.18 11.27
N ALA A 157 -3.37 1.50 11.48
CA ALA A 157 -2.82 1.29 12.81
C ALA A 157 -1.35 1.71 12.89
N CYS A 158 -1.03 2.50 13.91
CA CYS A 158 0.33 2.95 14.21
C CYS A 158 0.45 3.17 15.73
N PRO A 159 1.59 2.86 16.37
CA PRO A 159 1.77 3.15 17.80
C PRO A 159 1.74 4.67 18.07
N ASP A 160 2.17 5.47 17.09
CA ASP A 160 2.05 6.92 17.12
C ASP A 160 0.66 7.35 16.62
N VAL A 161 -0.14 7.88 17.55
CA VAL A 161 -1.55 8.25 17.27
C VAL A 161 -1.64 9.40 16.27
N ASP A 162 -0.69 10.32 16.27
CA ASP A 162 -0.72 11.47 15.35
C ASP A 162 -0.40 11.03 13.93
N THR A 163 0.57 10.13 13.74
CA THR A 163 0.81 9.45 12.46
C THR A 163 -0.44 8.69 12.02
N ALA A 164 -1.08 7.90 12.89
CA ALA A 164 -2.31 7.18 12.54
C ALA A 164 -3.41 8.13 12.05
N ARG A 165 -3.60 9.28 12.71
CA ARG A 165 -4.60 10.31 12.35
C ARG A 165 -4.24 11.07 11.07
N ARG A 166 -2.96 11.35 10.83
CA ARG A 166 -2.50 11.94 9.57
C ARG A 166 -2.77 10.98 8.41
N THR A 167 -2.43 9.71 8.56
CA THR A 167 -2.72 8.67 7.55
C THR A 167 -4.22 8.50 7.34
N GLN A 168 -5.00 8.49 8.43
CA GLN A 168 -6.46 8.46 8.35
C GLN A 168 -6.98 9.61 7.48
N SER A 169 -6.55 10.84 7.76
CA SER A 169 -6.99 12.04 7.03
C SER A 169 -6.56 12.00 5.56
N ALA A 170 -5.36 11.52 5.26
CA ALA A 170 -4.84 11.44 3.90
C ALA A 170 -5.60 10.41 3.03
N PHE A 171 -6.06 9.30 3.60
CA PHE A 171 -6.77 8.24 2.88
C PHE A 171 -8.30 8.41 2.92
N MET A 172 -8.86 9.18 3.84
CA MET A 172 -10.30 9.31 4.03
C MET A 172 -10.98 10.01 2.86
N THR A 173 -12.04 9.42 2.33
CA THR A 173 -12.97 10.06 1.38
C THR A 173 -14.41 9.72 1.75
N PRO A 174 -15.44 10.32 1.14
CA PRO A 174 -16.84 9.94 1.39
C PRO A 174 -17.14 8.46 1.11
N ARG A 175 -16.34 7.79 0.28
CA ARG A 175 -16.52 6.37 -0.11
C ARG A 175 -15.45 5.44 0.48
N PHE A 176 -14.47 5.98 1.18
CA PHE A 176 -13.41 5.21 1.82
C PHE A 176 -13.24 5.69 3.26
N ARG A 177 -13.89 4.98 4.18
CA ARG A 177 -13.90 5.31 5.60
C ARG A 177 -12.69 4.69 6.29
N VAL A 178 -11.87 5.52 6.93
CA VAL A 178 -10.66 5.08 7.62
C VAL A 178 -10.80 5.28 9.13
N TYR A 179 -10.49 4.26 9.92
CA TYR A 179 -10.45 4.32 11.38
C TYR A 179 -9.01 4.20 11.88
N ALA A 180 -8.60 5.09 12.78
CA ALA A 180 -7.27 5.02 13.38
C ALA A 180 -7.28 4.10 14.62
N SER A 181 -6.24 3.29 14.78
CA SER A 181 -6.05 2.39 15.92
C SER A 181 -4.58 2.41 16.40
N PRO A 182 -4.31 2.27 17.70
CA PRO A 182 -2.94 2.01 18.17
C PRO A 182 -2.55 0.52 18.05
N ASP A 183 -3.51 -0.39 17.84
CA ASP A 183 -3.28 -1.84 17.83
C ASP A 183 -2.79 -2.34 16.47
N VAL A 184 -1.50 -2.16 16.20
CA VAL A 184 -0.85 -2.68 14.98
C VAL A 184 -0.91 -4.20 14.93
N THR A 185 -0.70 -4.86 16.07
CA THR A 185 -0.63 -6.32 16.16
C THR A 185 -1.95 -6.98 15.78
N GLY A 186 -3.06 -6.56 16.40
CA GLY A 186 -4.37 -7.11 16.08
C GLY A 186 -4.79 -6.85 14.63
N VAL A 187 -4.48 -5.66 14.09
CA VAL A 187 -4.81 -5.29 12.72
C VAL A 187 -4.07 -6.14 11.68
N GLU A 188 -2.78 -6.37 11.86
CA GLU A 188 -2.00 -7.20 10.93
C GLU A 188 -2.33 -8.69 11.07
N LEU A 189 -2.46 -9.21 12.29
CA LEU A 189 -2.80 -10.62 12.52
C LEU A 189 -4.22 -10.93 12.02
N GLY A 190 -5.20 -10.05 12.26
CA GLY A 190 -6.54 -10.18 11.71
C GLY A 190 -6.52 -10.22 10.17
N GLY A 191 -5.70 -9.38 9.55
CA GLY A 191 -5.51 -9.38 8.10
C GLY A 191 -4.84 -10.64 7.55
N ALA A 192 -3.83 -11.16 8.24
CA ALA A 192 -3.05 -12.33 7.83
C ALA A 192 -3.85 -13.64 7.99
N LEU A 193 -4.52 -13.82 9.14
CA LEU A 193 -5.19 -15.07 9.48
C LEU A 193 -6.52 -15.26 8.75
N LYS A 194 -7.19 -14.17 8.33
CA LYS A 194 -8.49 -14.26 7.64
C LYS A 194 -8.45 -15.09 6.34
N ASN A 195 -7.32 -15.09 5.64
CA ASN A 195 -7.17 -15.87 4.40
C ASN A 195 -7.11 -17.38 4.68
N VAL A 196 -6.49 -17.79 5.79
CA VAL A 196 -6.48 -19.19 6.24
C VAL A 196 -7.90 -19.65 6.61
N MET A 197 -8.63 -18.81 7.34
CA MET A 197 -10.03 -19.08 7.69
C MET A 197 -10.93 -19.16 6.45
N ALA A 198 -10.69 -18.32 5.45
CA ALA A 198 -11.44 -18.34 4.19
C ALA A 198 -11.24 -19.64 3.41
N VAL A 199 -10.00 -20.16 3.34
CA VAL A 199 -9.73 -21.48 2.76
C VAL A 199 -10.50 -22.57 3.49
N ALA A 200 -10.43 -22.60 4.83
CA ALA A 200 -11.15 -23.58 5.63
C ALA A 200 -12.68 -23.51 5.42
N SER A 201 -13.22 -22.30 5.25
CA SER A 201 -14.65 -22.09 5.03
C SER A 201 -15.13 -22.52 3.64
N GLY A 202 -14.24 -22.57 2.65
CA GLY A 202 -14.57 -22.97 1.27
C GLY A 202 -14.44 -24.47 0.99
N ILE A 203 -13.90 -25.24 1.94
CA ILE A 203 -13.86 -26.71 1.84
C ILE A 203 -15.26 -27.22 2.17
N SER A 204 -15.94 -27.77 1.16
CA SER A 204 -17.27 -28.37 1.23
C SER A 204 -17.34 -29.59 0.35
#